data_AF-H9FHZ5-F1
#
_entry.id   AF-H9FHZ5-F1
#
_cell.length_a   1.000
_cell.length_b   1.000
_cell.length_c   1.000
_cell.angle_alpha   90.00
_cell.angle_beta   90.00
_cell.angle_gamma   90.00
#
_symmetry.space_group_name_H-M   'P 1'
#
loop_
_entity.id
_entity.type
_entity.pdbx_description
1 polymer ?
#
loop_
_entity_poly.entity_id
_entity_poly.type
_entity_poly.pdbx_seq_one_letter_code
_entity_poly.pdbx_strand_id
1 'polypeptide(L)'
;LTFQLLHILPFDSVRKRMSVVVRHPLSNQVVVYTKGADSVIMELLSVASPDGASPEKQQMIIREKTQRHLDDYAKQGLRTLCIAKKVMSDTEYAEWLRNHFLAETS
;
A
#
# COMPACT_ATOMS: atom_id res chain seq x y z
N LEU A 1 17.24 -14.42 -5.64
CA LEU A 1 16.44 -13.82 -4.54
C LEU A 1 15.00 -14.27 -4.73
N THR A 2 14.41 -14.93 -3.74
CA THR A 2 13.04 -15.46 -3.85
C THR A 2 12.19 -14.82 -2.76
N PHE A 3 11.11 -14.14 -3.15
CA PHE A 3 10.16 -13.60 -2.18
C PHE A 3 9.22 -14.71 -1.71
N GLN A 4 8.97 -14.77 -0.41
CA GLN A 4 7.90 -15.61 0.11
C GLN A 4 6.60 -14.81 0.03
N LEU A 5 5.67 -15.27 -0.78
CA LEU A 5 4.31 -14.73 -0.81
C LEU A 5 3.55 -15.26 0.40
N LEU A 6 3.06 -14.35 1.23
CA LEU A 6 2.31 -14.67 2.45
C LEU A 6 0.81 -14.67 2.19
N HIS A 7 0.27 -13.61 1.57
CA HIS A 7 -1.15 -13.48 1.24
C HIS A 7 -1.36 -12.71 -0.07
N ILE A 8 -2.44 -13.05 -0.78
CA ILE A 8 -2.96 -12.26 -1.91
C ILE A 8 -4.32 -11.70 -1.49
N LEU A 9 -4.46 -10.39 -1.59
CA LEU A 9 -5.75 -9.71 -1.53
C LEU A 9 -6.14 -9.36 -2.97
N PRO A 10 -6.98 -10.16 -3.63
CA PRO A 10 -7.25 -10.04 -5.06
C PRO A 10 -7.87 -8.70 -5.42
N PHE A 11 -7.87 -8.34 -6.70
CA PHE A 11 -8.54 -7.13 -7.15
C PHE A 11 -10.04 -7.26 -6.88
N ASP A 12 -10.62 -6.19 -6.32
CA ASP A 12 -12.04 -6.05 -6.12
C ASP A 12 -12.49 -4.72 -6.75
N SER A 13 -13.59 -4.74 -7.50
CA SER A 13 -14.07 -3.59 -8.26
C SER A 13 -14.66 -2.49 -7.37
N VAL A 14 -15.13 -2.85 -6.17
CA VAL A 14 -15.61 -1.89 -5.16
C VAL A 14 -14.41 -1.20 -4.51
N ARG A 15 -13.39 -1.95 -4.11
CA ARG A 15 -12.15 -1.42 -3.52
C ARG A 15 -11.22 -0.75 -4.53
N LYS A 16 -11.33 -1.10 -5.82
CA LYS A 16 -10.48 -0.65 -6.96
C LYS A 16 -8.98 -0.79 -6.72
N ARG A 17 -8.58 -1.81 -5.95
CA ARG A 17 -7.18 -2.13 -5.64
C ARG A 17 -6.98 -3.61 -5.35
N MET A 18 -5.74 -4.06 -5.46
CA MET A 18 -5.26 -5.36 -5.00
C MET A 18 -3.97 -5.22 -4.22
N SER A 19 -3.71 -6.17 -3.33
CA SER A 19 -2.50 -6.18 -2.52
C SER A 19 -1.86 -7.56 -2.46
N VAL A 20 -0.57 -7.58 -2.20
CA VAL A 20 0.17 -8.79 -1.81
C VAL A 20 0.91 -8.51 -0.53
N VAL A 21 0.93 -9.51 0.34
CA VAL A 21 1.77 -9.52 1.55
C VAL A 21 2.92 -10.47 1.27
N VAL A 22 4.16 -9.99 1.42
CA VAL A 22 5.36 -10.78 1.16
C VAL A 22 6.33 -10.69 2.33
N ARG A 23 7.13 -11.73 2.54
CA ARG A 23 8.32 -11.67 3.40
C ARG A 23 9.53 -11.36 2.53
N HIS A 24 10.19 -10.24 2.81
CA HIS A 24 11.35 -9.80 2.05
C HIS A 24 12.55 -10.71 2.35
N PRO A 25 13.23 -11.29 1.35
CA PRO A 25 14.23 -12.35 1.57
C PRO A 25 15.49 -11.90 2.34
N LEU A 26 15.86 -10.61 2.22
CA LEU A 26 17.06 -10.09 2.87
C LEU A 26 16.80 -9.51 4.27
N SER A 27 15.77 -8.67 4.40
CA SER A 27 15.47 -8.00 5.67
C SER A 27 14.55 -8.80 6.58
N ASN A 28 14.00 -9.92 6.09
CA ASN A 28 12.99 -10.74 6.78
C ASN A 28 11.69 -9.99 7.16
N GLN A 29 11.53 -8.74 6.73
CA GLN A 29 10.38 -7.90 7.05
C GLN A 29 9.14 -8.35 6.28
N VAL A 30 7.98 -8.26 6.93
CA VAL A 30 6.69 -8.41 6.25
C VAL A 30 6.34 -7.08 5.57
N VAL A 31 6.03 -7.16 4.28
CA VAL A 31 5.75 -5.98 3.45
C VAL A 31 4.45 -6.18 2.70
N VAL A 32 3.56 -5.20 2.82
CA VAL A 32 2.34 -5.10 2.03
C VAL A 32 2.62 -4.19 0.84
N TYR A 33 2.43 -4.71 -0.37
CA TYR A 33 2.40 -3.90 -1.59
C TYR A 33 0.97 -3.82 -2.08
N THR A 34 0.51 -2.61 -2.40
CA THR A 34 -0.85 -2.35 -2.87
C THR A 34 -0.78 -1.56 -4.17
N LYS A 35 -1.45 -2.05 -5.22
CA LYS A 35 -1.67 -1.31 -6.47
C LYS A 35 -3.16 -1.07 -6.70
N GLY A 36 -3.52 0.09 -7.21
CA GLY A 36 -4.92 0.44 -7.45
C GLY A 36 -5.09 1.78 -8.15
N ALA A 37 -6.34 2.20 -8.27
CA ALA A 37 -6.69 3.52 -8.78
C ALA A 37 -5.99 4.61 -7.96
N ASP A 38 -5.54 5.67 -8.64
CA ASP A 38 -4.85 6.81 -8.04
C ASP A 38 -5.62 7.44 -6.88
N SER A 39 -6.89 7.78 -7.08
CA SER A 39 -7.82 8.27 -6.04
C SER A 39 -7.81 7.39 -4.80
N VAL A 40 -7.97 6.07 -4.98
CA VAL A 40 -8.01 5.11 -3.87
C VAL A 40 -6.68 5.03 -3.13
N ILE A 41 -5.56 4.97 -3.85
CA ILE A 41 -4.25 4.82 -3.20
C ILE A 41 -3.84 6.12 -2.49
N MET A 42 -4.07 7.27 -3.11
CA MET A 42 -3.67 8.59 -2.59
C MET A 42 -4.46 9.00 -1.33
N GLU A 43 -5.65 8.43 -1.11
CA GLU A 43 -6.45 8.55 0.12
C GLU A 43 -5.94 7.65 1.26
N LEU A 44 -5.35 6.50 0.94
CA LEU A 44 -4.85 5.54 1.94
C LEU A 44 -3.45 5.87 2.47
N LEU A 45 -2.73 6.77 1.81
CA LEU A 45 -1.41 7.20 2.27
C LEU A 45 -1.58 7.99 3.57
N SER A 46 -0.94 7.50 4.64
CA SER A 46 -0.90 8.20 5.93
C SER A 46 -0.25 9.58 5.76
N VAL A 47 -0.85 10.61 6.36
CA VAL A 47 -0.30 11.97 6.32
C VAL A 47 0.84 12.16 7.33
N ALA A 48 0.89 11.36 8.40
CA ALA A 48 1.95 11.36 9.41
C ALA A 48 1.85 10.12 10.30
N SER A 49 2.98 9.64 10.82
CA SER A 49 3.02 8.85 12.05
C SER A 49 3.12 9.81 13.25
N PRO A 50 2.64 9.44 14.44
CA PRO A 50 2.58 10.31 15.62
C PRO A 50 3.95 10.73 16.21
N ASP A 51 5.06 10.13 15.75
CA ASP A 51 6.41 10.44 16.24
C ASP A 51 7.03 11.57 15.40
N GLY A 52 6.45 12.76 15.55
CA GLY A 52 6.81 13.94 14.78
C GLY A 52 8.28 14.30 14.92
N ALA A 53 9.02 14.21 13.80
CA ALA A 53 10.15 15.07 13.48
C ALA A 53 10.76 14.66 12.14
N SER A 54 10.41 15.38 11.06
CA SER A 54 11.12 15.53 9.76
C SER A 54 10.61 14.80 8.49
N PRO A 55 10.07 13.56 8.47
CA PRO A 55 9.67 12.90 7.22
C PRO A 55 8.39 13.43 6.57
N GLU A 56 7.55 14.15 7.31
CA GLU A 56 6.20 14.53 6.89
C GLU A 56 6.19 15.53 5.74
N LYS A 57 7.05 16.56 5.82
CA LYS A 57 7.14 17.60 4.78
C LYS A 57 7.62 17.01 3.45
N GLN A 58 8.58 16.10 3.49
CA GLN A 58 9.08 15.44 2.28
C GLN A 58 8.01 14.54 1.65
N GLN A 59 7.26 13.79 2.46
CA GLN A 59 6.15 12.96 1.97
C GLN A 59 5.04 13.82 1.35
N MET A 60 4.70 14.95 1.96
CA MET A 60 3.73 15.90 1.40
C MET A 60 4.18 16.43 0.04
N ILE A 61 5.44 16.85 -0.08
CA ILE A 61 6.02 17.31 -1.36
C ILE A 61 5.96 16.21 -2.43
N ILE A 62 6.31 14.97 -2.08
CA ILE A 62 6.26 13.84 -3.01
C ILE A 62 4.82 13.56 -3.43
N ARG A 63 3.87 13.59 -2.48
CA ARG A 63 2.44 13.39 -2.75
C ARG A 63 1.90 14.44 -3.71
N GLU A 64 2.19 15.72 -3.48
CA GLU A 64 1.77 16.81 -4.37
C GLU A 64 2.36 16.69 -5.76
N LYS A 65 3.66 16.39 -5.87
CA LYS A 65 4.32 16.18 -7.18
C LYS A 65 3.72 14.99 -7.92
N THR A 66 3.46 13.89 -7.21
CA THR A 66 2.85 12.69 -7.79
C THR A 66 1.44 13.00 -8.27
N GLN A 67 0.65 13.76 -7.51
CA GLN A 67 -0.69 14.19 -7.93
C GLN A 67 -0.65 14.98 -9.24
N ARG A 68 0.27 15.93 -9.38
CA ARG A 68 0.41 16.70 -10.64
C ARG A 68 0.71 15.79 -11.83
N HIS A 69 1.61 14.82 -11.68
CA HIS A 69 1.90 13.87 -12.75
C HIS A 69 0.68 13.00 -13.11
N LEU A 70 -0.10 12.57 -12.11
CA LEU A 70 -1.33 11.81 -12.34
C LEU A 70 -2.35 12.64 -13.13
N ASP A 71 -2.53 13.91 -12.77
CA ASP A 71 -3.42 14.83 -13.48
C ASP A 71 -2.98 15.04 -14.94
N ASP A 72 -1.68 15.17 -15.19
CA ASP A 72 -1.13 15.34 -16.54
C ASP A 72 -1.22 14.07 -17.39
N TYR A 73 -1.10 12.90 -16.78
CA TYR A 73 -1.35 11.63 -17.45
C TYR A 73 -2.83 11.44 -17.79
N ALA A 74 -3.73 11.85 -16.88
CA ALA A 74 -5.17 11.80 -17.12
C ALA A 74 -5.59 12.72 -18.29
N LYS A 75 -5.03 13.94 -18.39
CA LYS A 75 -5.26 14.85 -19.54
C LYS A 75 -4.84 14.26 -20.87
N GLN A 76 -3.87 13.36 -20.87
CA GLN A 76 -3.39 12.63 -22.06
C GLN A 76 -4.18 11.34 -22.34
N GLY A 77 -5.20 11.02 -21.52
CA GLY A 77 -5.98 9.79 -21.66
C GLY A 77 -5.24 8.51 -21.24
N LEU A 78 -4.14 8.64 -20.49
CA LEU A 78 -3.36 7.50 -20.01
C LEU A 78 -4.04 6.85 -18.81
N ARG A 79 -4.01 5.50 -18.77
CA ARG A 79 -4.45 4.74 -17.59
C ARG A 79 -3.33 4.74 -16.55
N THR A 80 -3.60 5.34 -15.40
CA THR A 80 -2.68 5.41 -14.26
C THR A 80 -3.02 4.35 -13.21
N LEU A 81 -1.99 3.85 -12.54
CA LEU A 81 -2.13 3.12 -11.28
C LEU A 81 -1.10 3.69 -10.31
N CYS A 82 -1.50 3.78 -9.05
CA CYS A 82 -0.58 4.09 -7.96
C CYS A 82 -0.17 2.80 -7.26
N ILE A 83 1.06 2.78 -6.76
CA ILE A 83 1.59 1.70 -5.93
C ILE A 83 2.08 2.26 -4.60
N ALA A 84 1.69 1.61 -3.51
CA ALA A 84 2.12 1.95 -2.16
C ALA A 84 2.70 0.72 -1.45
N LYS A 85 3.57 0.98 -0.47
CA LYS A 85 4.22 -0.03 0.36
C LYS A 85 3.99 0.32 1.83
N LYS A 86 3.60 -0.67 2.64
CA LYS A 86 3.67 -0.60 4.11
C LYS A 86 4.56 -1.73 4.61
N VAL A 87 5.52 -1.41 5.46
CA VAL A 87 6.24 -2.40 6.26
C VAL A 87 5.43 -2.65 7.52
N MET A 88 5.28 -3.90 7.91
CA MET A 88 4.61 -4.28 9.16
C MET A 88 5.51 -5.18 10.00
N SER A 89 5.35 -5.13 11.32
CA SER A 89 6.00 -6.08 12.21
C SER A 89 5.39 -7.47 12.08
N ASP A 90 6.11 -8.49 12.55
CA ASP A 90 5.58 -9.86 12.60
C ASP A 90 4.36 -9.96 13.53
N THR A 91 4.30 -9.15 14.59
CA THR A 91 3.15 -9.11 15.51
C THR A 91 1.91 -8.50 14.86
N GLU A 92 2.06 -7.37 14.16
CA GLU A 92 0.99 -6.75 13.37
C GLU A 92 0.45 -7.74 12.32
N TYR A 93 1.35 -8.49 11.67
CA TYR A 93 0.96 -9.46 10.66
C TYR A 93 0.21 -10.66 11.27
N ALA A 94 0.68 -11.18 12.40
CA ALA A 94 0.02 -12.29 13.09
C ALA A 94 -1.40 -11.91 13.56
N GLU A 95 -1.56 -10.70 14.10
CA GLU A 95 -2.88 -10.20 14.50
C GLU A 95 -3.81 -10.02 13.29
N TRP A 96 -3.31 -9.41 12.22
CA TRP A 96 -4.07 -9.24 10.98
C TRP A 96 -4.51 -10.60 10.41
N LEU A 97 -3.61 -11.59 10.39
CA LEU A 97 -3.89 -12.94 9.90
C LEU A 97 -5.00 -13.62 10.71
N ARG A 98 -4.94 -13.51 12.04
CA ARG A 98 -5.99 -14.05 12.92
C ARG A 98 -7.35 -13.42 12.62
N ASN A 99 -7.40 -12.10 12.50
CA ASN A 99 -8.65 -11.38 12.20
C ASN A 99 -9.18 -11.70 10.79
N HIS A 100 -8.29 -11.85 9.81
CA HIS A 100 -8.65 -12.22 8.45
C HIS A 100 -9.26 -13.63 8.39
N PHE A 101 -8.63 -14.61 9.05
CA PHE A 101 -9.15 -15.98 9.14
C PHE A 101 -10.53 -16.03 9.79
N LEU A 102 -10.76 -15.28 10.87
CA LEU A 102 -12.06 -15.19 11.52
C LEU A 102 -13.12 -14.62 10.57
N ALA A 103 -12.77 -13.59 9.79
CA ALA A 103 -13.70 -12.97 8.83
C ALA A 103 -14.02 -13.88 7.63
N GLU A 104 -13.10 -14.76 7.22
CA GLU A 104 -13.33 -15.73 6.13
C GLU A 104 -14.16 -16.94 6.57
N THR A 105 -14.15 -17.26 7.87
CA THR A 105 -14.84 -18.43 8.45
C THR A 105 -16.18 -18.08 9.10
N SER A 106 -16.57 -16.80 9.10
CA SER A 106 -17.85 -16.30 9.62
C SER A 106 -18.98 -16.39 8.61
#